data_AF-A0A7K4FTI5-F1
#
_entry.id   AF-A0A7K4FTI5-F1
#
_cell.length_a   1.000
_cell.length_b   1.000
_cell.length_c   1.000
_cell.angle_alpha   90.00
_cell.angle_beta   90.00
_cell.angle_gamma   90.00
#
_symmetry.space_group_name_H-M   'P 1'
#
loop_
_entity.id
_entity.type
_entity.pdbx_description
1 polymer ?
#
loop_
_entity_poly.entity_id
_entity_poly.type
_entity_poly.pdbx_seq_one_letter_code
_entity_poly.pdbx_strand_id
1 'polypeptide(L)'
;MPTIKVIFGPEGDNGITFLLFEVVKTLPNKQSISIDVETDLLYQYNSPTIEINGKRTVIDYFSDEECKEKLHRLIKGELIEERKTKKIYKTNDYIFGEGVPAF
;
A
#
# COMPACT_ATOMS: atom_id res chain seq x y z
N MET A 1 -13.42 -10.84 -11.37
CA MET A 1 -12.95 -11.24 -10.03
C MET A 1 -12.44 -9.99 -9.34
N PRO A 2 -12.81 -9.70 -8.09
CA PRO A 2 -12.22 -8.58 -7.37
C PRO A 2 -10.72 -8.81 -7.20
N THR A 3 -9.93 -7.86 -7.66
CA THR A 3 -8.47 -7.86 -7.51
C THR A 3 -8.10 -6.83 -6.45
N ILE A 4 -7.37 -7.28 -5.43
CA ILE A 4 -6.78 -6.44 -4.40
C ILE A 4 -5.31 -6.29 -4.75
N LYS A 5 -4.87 -5.07 -5.08
CA LYS A 5 -3.46 -4.80 -5.33
C LYS A 5 -2.82 -4.18 -4.09
N VAL A 6 -1.69 -4.72 -3.66
CA VAL A 6 -0.85 -4.20 -2.58
C VAL A 6 0.40 -3.62 -3.21
N ILE A 7 0.67 -2.34 -2.96
CA ILE A 7 1.81 -1.59 -3.51
C ILE A 7 2.65 -1.10 -2.34
N PHE A 8 3.94 -1.42 -2.33
CA PHE A 8 4.85 -0.90 -1.31
C PHE A 8 6.21 -0.52 -1.88
N GLY A 9 6.90 0.32 -1.11
CA GLY A 9 8.22 0.85 -1.43
C GLY A 9 9.38 0.05 -0.84
N PRO A 10 10.59 0.65 -0.84
CA PRO A 10 11.79 0.06 -0.24
C PRO A 10 11.67 -0.27 1.26
N GLU A 11 10.78 0.42 1.97
CA GLU A 11 10.47 0.16 3.39
C GLU A 11 9.69 -1.17 3.60
N GLY A 12 9.23 -1.80 2.53
CA GLY A 12 8.51 -3.08 2.56
C GLY A 12 7.01 -2.92 2.80
N ASP A 13 6.33 -4.06 2.99
CA ASP A 13 4.87 -4.15 3.11
C ASP A 13 4.35 -3.89 4.52
N ASN A 14 5.23 -3.61 5.49
CA ASN A 14 4.91 -3.40 6.91
C ASN A 14 4.05 -4.50 7.56
N GLY A 15 3.99 -5.71 6.98
CA GLY A 15 3.12 -6.81 7.45
C GLY A 15 1.69 -6.77 6.91
N ILE A 16 1.35 -5.83 6.01
CA ILE A 16 0.02 -5.75 5.40
C ILE A 16 -0.33 -6.99 4.63
N THR A 17 0.62 -7.62 3.93
CA THR A 17 0.32 -8.82 3.13
C THR A 17 -0.16 -9.96 4.01
N PHE A 18 0.46 -10.12 5.19
CA PHE A 18 0.04 -11.11 6.19
C PHE A 18 -1.35 -10.78 6.76
N LEU A 19 -1.58 -9.53 7.16
CA LEU A 19 -2.87 -9.09 7.70
C LEU A 19 -4.00 -9.21 6.67
N LEU A 20 -3.71 -8.92 5.41
CA LEU A 20 -4.63 -9.10 4.29
C LEU A 20 -4.97 -10.58 4.10
N PHE A 21 -3.99 -11.48 4.15
CA PHE A 21 -4.26 -12.92 4.14
C PHE A 21 -5.18 -13.33 5.30
N GLU A 22 -4.93 -12.82 6.51
CA GLU A 22 -5.77 -13.10 7.67
C GLU A 22 -7.21 -12.62 7.53
N VAL A 23 -7.42 -11.49 6.86
CA VAL A 23 -8.76 -10.98 6.59
C VAL A 23 -9.42 -11.81 5.48
N VAL A 24 -8.74 -12.01 4.36
CA VAL A 24 -9.27 -12.72 3.19
C VAL A 24 -9.62 -14.17 3.52
N LYS A 25 -8.84 -14.88 4.35
CA LYS A 25 -9.13 -16.28 4.72
C LYS A 25 -10.49 -16.45 5.43
N THR A 26 -10.99 -15.40 6.08
CA THR A 26 -12.27 -15.39 6.81
C THR A 26 -13.48 -15.13 5.91
N LEU A 27 -13.27 -14.67 4.68
CA LEU A 27 -14.35 -14.30 3.77
C LEU A 27 -14.94 -15.55 3.09
N PRO A 28 -16.28 -15.61 2.91
CA PRO A 28 -16.94 -16.75 2.30
C PRO A 28 -16.56 -16.94 0.82
N ASN A 29 -16.23 -15.84 0.12
CA ASN A 29 -15.89 -15.82 -1.29
C ASN A 29 -14.37 -15.75 -1.56
N LYS A 30 -13.52 -16.15 -0.60
CA LYS A 30 -12.04 -16.01 -0.69
C LYS A 30 -11.41 -16.57 -1.96
N GLN A 31 -11.97 -17.64 -2.53
CA GLN A 31 -11.47 -18.28 -3.76
C GLN A 31 -11.65 -17.41 -5.01
N SER A 32 -12.54 -16.42 -4.94
CA SER A 32 -12.81 -15.50 -6.05
C SER A 32 -11.99 -14.21 -5.99
N ILE A 33 -11.18 -14.04 -4.94
CA ILE A 33 -10.36 -12.85 -4.70
C ILE A 33 -8.96 -13.11 -5.25
N SER A 34 -8.49 -12.23 -6.14
CA SER A 34 -7.09 -12.20 -6.57
C SER A 34 -6.32 -11.17 -5.75
N ILE A 35 -5.08 -11.49 -5.36
CA ILE A 35 -4.19 -10.55 -4.67
C ILE A 35 -2.96 -10.36 -5.54
N ASP A 36 -2.72 -9.11 -5.95
CA ASP A 36 -1.55 -8.72 -6.72
C ASP A 36 -0.61 -7.93 -5.81
N VAL A 37 0.69 -8.26 -5.84
CA VAL A 37 1.70 -7.56 -5.03
C VAL A 37 2.68 -6.87 -5.97
N GLU A 38 2.88 -5.57 -5.75
CA GLU A 38 3.75 -4.71 -6.54
C GLU A 38 4.75 -4.01 -5.62
N THR A 39 6.02 -4.06 -5.99
CA THR A 39 7.07 -3.30 -5.31
C THR A 39 7.51 -2.15 -6.22
N ASP A 40 7.32 -0.92 -5.75
CA ASP A 40 7.69 0.31 -6.47
C ASP A 40 8.91 0.96 -5.80
N LEU A 41 10.04 0.99 -6.49
CA LEU A 41 11.27 1.58 -5.95
C LEU A 41 11.21 3.11 -5.83
N LEU A 42 10.29 3.76 -6.55
CA LEU A 42 10.07 5.21 -6.55
C LEU A 42 8.86 5.59 -5.69
N TYR A 43 8.39 4.66 -4.86
CA TYR A 43 7.23 4.84 -4.01
C TYR A 43 7.45 5.95 -2.98
N GLN A 44 6.44 6.80 -2.81
CA GLN A 44 6.56 8.07 -2.08
C GLN A 44 5.98 8.05 -0.67
N TYR A 45 5.55 6.90 -0.17
CA TYR A 45 4.92 6.75 1.14
C TYR A 45 5.70 5.77 2.02
N ASN A 46 5.71 6.03 3.33
CA ASN A 46 6.30 5.13 4.32
C ASN A 46 5.46 3.87 4.56
N SER A 47 4.18 3.93 4.22
CA SER A 47 3.21 2.87 4.46
C SER A 47 2.65 2.39 3.11
N PRO A 48 2.35 1.09 2.95
CA PRO A 48 1.87 0.56 1.68
C PRO A 48 0.51 1.15 1.27
N THR A 49 0.21 1.03 -0.02
CA THR A 49 -1.10 1.35 -0.59
C THR A 49 -1.82 0.06 -0.95
N ILE A 50 -3.11 0.05 -0.66
CA ILE A 50 -4.03 -0.95 -1.17
C ILE A 50 -4.90 -0.31 -2.24
N GLU A 51 -5.03 -0.99 -3.37
CA GLU A 51 -5.92 -0.61 -4.46
C GLU A 51 -6.99 -1.69 -4.64
N ILE A 52 -8.26 -1.31 -4.52
CA ILE A 52 -9.42 -2.17 -4.76
C ILE A 52 -10.39 -1.42 -5.68
N ASN A 53 -10.75 -2.03 -6.81
CA ASN A 53 -11.67 -1.42 -7.80
C ASN A 53 -11.24 0.00 -8.24
N GLY A 54 -9.93 0.23 -8.40
CA GLY A 54 -9.34 1.52 -8.79
C GLY A 54 -9.28 2.57 -7.67
N LYS A 55 -9.80 2.27 -6.47
CA LYS A 55 -9.64 3.14 -5.29
C LYS A 55 -8.35 2.80 -4.57
N ARG A 56 -7.44 3.77 -4.47
CA ARG A 56 -6.17 3.67 -3.76
C ARG A 56 -6.29 4.25 -2.36
N THR A 57 -5.80 3.51 -1.37
CA THR A 57 -5.75 3.97 0.02
C THR A 57 -4.40 3.60 0.62
N VAL A 58 -3.67 4.60 1.11
CA VAL A 58 -2.45 4.37 1.91
C VAL A 58 -2.88 3.86 3.28
N ILE A 59 -2.32 2.72 3.70
CA ILE A 59 -2.72 2.03 4.92
C ILE A 59 -1.70 2.33 6.01
N ASP A 60 -1.98 3.37 6.78
CA ASP A 60 -1.23 3.70 7.99
C ASP A 60 -2.00 3.20 9.22
N TYR A 61 -1.34 2.50 10.13
CA TYR A 61 -1.96 1.91 11.32
C TYR A 61 -0.97 1.81 12.48
N PHE A 62 -1.51 1.79 13.70
CA PHE A 62 -0.71 1.64 14.92
C PHE A 62 -0.82 0.24 15.56
N SER A 63 -1.84 -0.54 15.17
CA SER A 63 -2.01 -1.92 15.61
C SER A 63 -2.57 -2.82 14.51
N ASP A 64 -2.35 -4.12 14.65
CA ASP A 64 -2.84 -5.14 13.72
C ASP A 64 -4.37 -5.17 13.67
N GLU A 65 -5.05 -4.98 14.80
CA GLU A 65 -6.52 -4.90 14.87
C GLU A 65 -7.05 -3.72 14.07
N GLU A 66 -6.44 -2.53 14.20
CA GLU A 66 -6.81 -1.35 13.43
C GLU A 66 -6.66 -1.61 11.92
N CYS A 67 -5.55 -2.26 11.53
CA CYS A 67 -5.32 -2.62 10.13
C CYS A 67 -6.37 -3.62 9.63
N LYS A 68 -6.66 -4.69 10.38
CA LYS A 68 -7.67 -5.69 10.03
C LYS A 68 -9.04 -5.06 9.84
N GLU A 69 -9.44 -4.14 10.73
CA GLU A 69 -10.70 -3.41 10.60
C GLU A 69 -10.73 -2.58 9.31
N LYS A 70 -9.66 -1.82 9.02
CA LYS A 70 -9.56 -1.05 7.77
C LYS A 70 -9.65 -1.94 6.54
N LEU A 71 -8.93 -3.06 6.52
CA LEU A 71 -8.97 -4.04 5.43
C LEU A 71 -10.38 -4.59 5.21
N HIS A 72 -11.10 -4.94 6.29
CA HIS A 72 -12.49 -5.37 6.20
C HIS A 72 -13.39 -4.32 5.57
N ARG A 73 -13.25 -3.05 5.97
CA ARG A 73 -14.02 -1.93 5.42
C ARG A 73 -13.71 -1.70 3.94
N LEU A 74 -12.43 -1.72 3.55
CA LEU A 74 -12.02 -1.57 2.14
C LEU A 74 -12.58 -2.68 1.25
N ILE A 75 -12.48 -3.94 1.68
CA ILE A 75 -12.97 -5.07 0.91
C ILE A 75 -14.49 -5.02 0.73
N LYS A 76 -15.23 -4.50 1.71
CA LYS A 76 -16.68 -4.25 1.63
C LYS A 76 -17.05 -3.03 0.77
N GLY A 77 -16.07 -2.22 0.37
CA GLY A 77 -16.28 -0.98 -0.39
C GLY A 77 -16.75 0.20 0.45
N GLU A 78 -16.59 0.13 1.77
CA GLU A 78 -16.92 1.22 2.68
C GLU A 78 -15.90 2.36 2.57
N LEU A 79 -16.35 3.59 2.83
CA LEU A 79 -15.45 4.76 2.89
C LEU A 79 -14.61 4.69 4.17
N ILE A 80 -13.30 4.89 4.02
CA ILE A 80 -12.37 5.02 5.13
C ILE A 80 -11.98 6.48 5.27
N GLU A 81 -12.01 7.00 6.50
CA GLU A 81 -11.46 8.31 6.79
C GLU A 81 -9.94 8.26 6.64
N GLU A 82 -9.42 8.99 5.66
CA GLU A 82 -7.99 9.13 5.46
C GLU A 82 -7.40 9.99 6.59
N ARG A 83 -6.59 9.37 7.46
CA ARG A 83 -5.65 10.15 8.27
C ARG A 83 -4.62 10.76 7.34
N LYS A 84 -4.14 11.98 7.65
CA LYS A 84 -3.10 12.66 6.87
C LYS A 84 -1.91 11.73 6.65
N THR A 85 -1.79 11.20 5.44
CA THR A 85 -0.72 10.29 5.04
C THR A 85 0.62 11.00 5.13
N LYS A 86 1.59 10.40 5.81
CA LYS A 86 2.97 10.90 5.83
C LYS A 86 3.64 10.57 4.50
N LYS A 87 3.76 11.58 3.64
CA LYS A 87 4.63 11.50 2.46
C LYS A 87 6.09 11.42 2.91
N ILE A 88 6.90 10.69 2.16
CA ILE A 88 8.35 10.75 2.27
C ILE A 88 8.76 12.15 1.81
N TYR A 89 9.00 13.06 2.74
CA TYR A 89 9.68 14.32 2.44
C TYR A 89 11.18 14.02 2.32
N LYS A 90 11.62 13.55 1.16
CA LYS A 90 13.03 13.70 0.81
C LYS A 90 13.20 15.12 0.30
N THR A 91 13.88 15.95 1.09
CA THR A 91 14.50 17.18 0.60
C THR A 91 15.37 16.80 -0.60
N ASN A 92 14.97 17.23 -1.79
CA ASN A 92 15.77 17.07 -2.99
C ASN A 92 16.91 18.08 -2.96
N ASP A 93 17.99 17.76 -2.23
CA ASP A 93 19.30 18.34 -2.51
C ASP A 93 19.95 17.51 -3.63
N TYR A 94 19.35 17.52 -4.82
CA TYR A 94 19.99 16.94 -6.00
C TYR A 94 20.72 18.02 -6.78
N ILE A 95 22.04 18.08 -6.56
CA ILE A 95 22.99 18.40 -7.63
C ILE A 95 23.07 17.13 -8.48
N PHE A 96 22.18 16.99 -9.47
CA PHE A 96 22.49 16.10 -10.59
C PHE A 96 23.69 16.73 -11.30
N GLY A 97 24.88 16.18 -11.04
CA GLY A 97 26.13 16.67 -11.61
C GLY A 97 26.02 16.82 -13.12
N GLU A 98 26.43 17.99 -13.60
CA GLU A 98 26.57 18.25 -15.03
C GLU A 98 27.38 17.11 -15.67
N GLY A 99 26.89 16.63 -16.81
CA GLY A 99 27.44 15.45 -17.48
C GLY A 99 28.95 15.52 -17.67
N VAL A 100 29.58 14.35 -17.61
CA VAL A 100 31.01 14.17 -17.94
C VAL A 100 31.27 14.77 -19.32
N PRO A 101 32.14 15.79 -19.47
CA PRO A 101 32.56 16.21 -20.79
C PRO A 101 33.40 15.08 -21.39
N ALA A 102 32.92 14.49 -22.48
CA ALA A 102 33.73 13.60 -23.30
C ALA A 102 34.84 14.42 -23.96
N PHE A 103 36.09 14.05 -23.70
CA PHE A 103 37.27 14.51 -24.44
C PHE A 103 37.66 13.45 -25.46
#